data_AF-A0A5K1CJS5-F1
#
_entry.id   AF-A0A5K1CJS5-F1
#
_cell.length_a   1.000
_cell.length_b   1.000
_cell.length_c   1.000
_cell.angle_alpha   90.00
_cell.angle_beta   90.00
_cell.angle_gamma   90.00
#
_symmetry.space_group_name_H-M   'P 1'
#
loop_
_entity.id
_entity.type
_entity.pdbx_description
1 polymer ?
#
loop_
_entity_poly.entity_id
_entity_poly.type
_entity_poly.pdbx_seq_one_letter_code
_entity_poly.pdbx_strand_id
1 'polypeptide(L)' 'ILSEHKLLSIGGNRLTGTIPVGFANLTKLEWFSTGQSQIQGNIPPELGSLTHLM' A
#
# COMPACT_ATOMS: atom_id res chain seq x y z
N ILE A 1 6.77 7.16 21.19
CA ILE A 1 5.31 7.21 21.00
C ILE A 1 5.06 7.07 19.50
N LEU A 2 4.15 6.18 19.13
CA LEU A 2 4.15 5.32 17.94
C LEU A 2 4.26 6.04 16.59
N SER A 3 5.11 5.49 15.73
CA SER A 3 5.52 5.99 14.43
C SER A 3 4.36 6.29 13.49
N GLU A 4 4.36 7.49 12.92
CA GLU A 4 3.52 7.87 11.80
C GLU A 4 3.88 7.00 10.60
N HIS A 5 2.94 6.14 10.18
CA HIS A 5 3.17 5.20 9.07
C HIS A 5 3.23 5.96 7.73
N LYS A 6 4.39 6.55 7.46
CA LYS A 6 4.72 7.22 6.20
C LYS A 6 5.08 6.21 5.11
N LEU A 7 5.53 5.01 5.48
CA LEU A 7 6.00 3.98 4.56
C LEU A 7 5.32 2.64 4.86
N LEU A 8 4.71 2.05 3.83
CA LEU A 8 4.27 0.66 3.80
C LEU A 8 5.08 -0.07 2.72
N SER A 9 6.02 -0.90 3.16
CA SER A 9 6.76 -1.80 2.28
C SER A 9 6.32 -3.23 2.58
N ILE A 10 5.65 -3.85 1.61
CA ILE A 10 5.25 -5.26 1.65
C ILE A 10 5.93 -6.05 0.53
N GLY A 11 7.02 -5.53 -0.02
CA GLY A 11 7.79 -6.19 -1.06
C GLY A 11 8.70 -7.33 -0.57
N GLY A 12 9.39 -7.99 -1.51
CA GLY A 12 10.49 -8.93 -1.22
C GLY A 12 10.07 -10.32 -0.73
N ASN A 13 8.78 -10.67 -0.88
CA ASN A 13 8.24 -11.97 -0.48
C ASN A 13 7.41 -12.59 -1.59
N ARG A 14 7.03 -13.86 -1.41
CA ARG A 14 6.05 -14.56 -2.26
C ARG A 14 4.60 -14.12 -1.98
N LEU A 15 4.39 -12.83 -1.75
CA LEU A 15 3.06 -12.27 -1.54
C LEU A 15 2.29 -12.32 -2.86
N THR A 16 1.12 -12.95 -2.82
CA THR A 16 0.22 -13.16 -3.96
C THR A 16 -1.15 -12.54 -3.65
N GLY A 17 -2.01 -12.42 -4.66
CA GLY A 17 -3.35 -11.85 -4.52
C GLY A 17 -3.41 -10.40 -4.96
N THR A 18 -4.39 -9.63 -4.45
CA THR A 18 -4.67 -8.25 -4.85
C THR A 18 -4.33 -7.26 -3.74
N ILE A 19 -4.19 -5.99 -4.08
CA ILE A 19 -4.06 -4.93 -3.06
C ILE A 19 -5.41 -4.78 -2.35
N PRO A 20 -5.48 -4.85 -1.01
CA PRO A 20 -6.75 -4.71 -0.28
C PRO A 20 -7.26 -3.27 -0.32
N VAL A 21 -8.57 -3.09 -0.50
CA VAL A 21 -9.23 -1.77 -0.42
C VAL A 21 -9.00 -1.07 0.93
N GLY A 22 -8.82 -1.84 2.01
CA GLY A 22 -8.55 -1.30 3.34
C GLY A 22 -7.26 -0.49 3.47
N PHE A 23 -6.35 -0.56 2.49
CA PHE A 23 -5.15 0.29 2.46
C PHE A 23 -5.50 1.77 2.29
N ALA A 24 -6.68 2.10 1.75
CA ALA A 24 -7.19 3.47 1.70
C ALA A 24 -7.40 4.09 3.10
N ASN A 25 -7.49 3.27 4.17
CA ASN A 25 -7.57 3.77 5.54
C ASN A 25 -6.22 4.27 6.10
N LEU A 26 -5.12 4.04 5.39
CA LEU A 26 -3.80 4.51 5.77
C LEU A 26 -3.62 5.98 5.33
N THR A 27 -4.42 6.89 5.88
CA THR A 27 -4.52 8.29 5.44
C THR A 27 -3.22 9.12 5.57
N LYS A 28 -2.26 8.62 6.36
CA LYS A 28 -0.92 9.20 6.54
C LYS A 28 0.16 8.53 5.67
N LEU A 29 -0.22 7.59 4.80
CA LEU A 29 0.72 6.86 3.96
C LEU A 29 1.32 7.80 2.92
N GLU A 30 2.65 7.89 2.89
CA GLU A 30 3.41 8.70 1.94
C GLU A 30 4.06 7.83 0.85
N TRP A 31 4.40 6.57 1.18
CA TRP A 31 5.08 5.65 0.29
C TRP A 31 4.50 4.25 0.37
N PHE A 32 4.16 3.67 -0.77
CA PHE A 32 3.70 2.28 -0.89
C PHE A 32 4.60 1.49 -1.84
N SER A 33 5.23 0.43 -1.35
CA SER A 33 6.08 -0.44 -2.16
C SER A 33 5.68 -1.90 -2.05
N THR A 34 5.46 -2.52 -3.19
CA THR A 34 5.13 -3.95 -3.34
C THR A 34 6.19 -4.68 -4.17
N GLY A 35 7.32 -4.03 -4.45
CA GLY A 35 8.36 -4.55 -5.36
C GLY A 35 8.78 -5.98 -5.02
N GLN A 36 9.05 -6.79 -6.06
CA GLN A 36 9.41 -8.20 -5.92
C GLN A 36 8.32 -9.08 -5.25
N SER A 37 7.05 -8.71 -5.38
CA SER A 37 5.89 -9.55 -5.01
C SER A 37 5.18 -10.09 -6.25
N GLN A 38 4.28 -11.06 -6.06
CA GLN A 38 3.41 -11.65 -7.09
C GLN A 38 1.97 -11.12 -6.95
N ILE A 39 1.84 -9.84 -6.58
CA ILE A 39 0.54 -9.17 -6.51
C ILE A 39 0.04 -8.95 -7.93
N GLN A 40 -1.24 -9.26 -8.13
CA GLN A 40 -1.93 -9.29 -9.41
C GLN A 40 -3.32 -8.65 -9.26
N GLY A 41 -3.96 -8.31 -10.38
CA GLY A 41 -5.22 -7.56 -10.40
C GLY A 41 -5.02 -6.05 -10.44
N ASN A 42 -6.11 -5.30 -10.30
CA ASN A 42 -6.10 -3.84 -10.43
C ASN A 42 -5.70 -3.14 -9.13
N ILE A 43 -5.13 -1.95 -9.26
CA ILE A 43 -4.95 -1.02 -8.15
C ILE A 43 -6.36 -0.55 -7.72
N PRO A 44 -6.77 -0.72 -6.44
CA PRO A 44 -8.07 -0.25 -5.97
C PRO A 44 -8.18 1.26 -6.17
N PRO A 45 -9.25 1.76 -6.82
CA PRO A 45 -9.45 3.20 -7.04
C PRO A 45 -9.52 3.99 -5.73
N GLU A 46 -9.88 3.35 -4.62
CA GLU A 46 -9.92 3.94 -3.28
C GLU A 46 -8.54 4.40 -2.81
N LEU A 47 -7.44 3.84 -3.33
CA LEU A 47 -6.10 4.37 -3.05
C LEU A 47 -5.92 5.79 -3.60
N GLY A 48 -6.74 6.22 -4.55
CA GLY A 48 -6.79 7.61 -5.01
C GLY A 48 -7.25 8.61 -3.93
N SER A 49 -7.83 8.15 -2.81
CA SER A 49 -8.14 9.02 -1.67
C SER A 49 -6.92 9.35 -0.81
N LEU A 50 -5.78 8.66 -1.01
CA LEU A 50 -4.56 8.87 -0.24
C LEU A 50 -3.80 10.09 -0.80
N THR A 51 -4.17 11.28 -0.36
CA THR A 51 -3.60 12.55 -0.87
C THR A 51 -2.12 12.74 -0.56
N HIS A 52 -1.57 11.99 0.38
CA HIS A 52 -0.15 12.05 0.77
C HIS A 52 0.71 11.01 0.05
N LEU A 53 0.09 10.03 -0.63
CA LEU A 53 0.80 8.92 -1.27
C LEU A 53 1.51 9.40 -2.54
N MET A 54 2.81 9.14 -2.62
CA MET A 54 3.67 9.43 -3.77
C MET A 54 4.02 8.17 -4.56
#